data_AF-A0A949SYK3-F1
#
_entry.id   AF-A0A949SYK3-F1
#
_cell.length_a   1.000
_cell.length_b   1.000
_cell.length_c   1.000
_cell.angle_alpha   90.00
_cell.angle_beta   90.00
_cell.angle_gamma   90.00
#
_symmetry.space_group_name_H-M   'P 1'
#
loop_
_entity.id
_entity.type
_entity.pdbx_description
1 polymer ?
#
loop_
_entity_poly.entity_id
_entity_poly.type
_entity_poly.pdbx_seq_one_letter_code
_entity_poly.pdbx_strand_id
1 'polypeptide(L)'
;MKFIKSLFIISLSMLACYSANANTQNSKATTQEQKQTEKALKQFSDAISLRFGGVEINNVNNQTIVNFNYSVENKSKKKITQIHWETVYFYQDKAILVQDVPAPIKDGLNAKQSLPLVFSIPFDSLPEQTKAALSTQGAQISAQFRAKTIMFSDGSKIEVK
;
A
#
# COMPACT_ATOMS: atom_id res chain seq x y z
N MET A 1 -63.21 10.61 -43.64
CA MET A 1 -63.91 9.52 -44.33
C MET A 1 -63.18 8.21 -44.08
N LYS A 2 -63.95 7.15 -43.83
CA LYS A 2 -63.67 5.72 -44.10
C LYS A 2 -62.68 4.96 -43.20
N PHE A 3 -63.31 4.37 -42.18
CA PHE A 3 -63.14 3.00 -41.67
C PHE A 3 -62.33 2.01 -42.53
N ILE A 4 -61.47 1.23 -41.87
CA ILE A 4 -61.31 -0.20 -42.17
C ILE A 4 -61.35 -0.99 -40.84
N LYS A 5 -62.14 -2.06 -40.89
CA LYS A 5 -62.49 -3.00 -39.82
C LYS A 5 -61.50 -4.16 -39.83
N SER A 6 -61.20 -4.70 -38.64
CA SER A 6 -61.01 -6.11 -38.27
C SER A 6 -60.27 -7.08 -39.22
N LEU A 7 -59.28 -7.82 -38.71
CA LEU A 7 -59.39 -9.29 -38.58
C LEU A 7 -58.29 -9.85 -37.65
N PHE A 8 -58.72 -10.68 -36.70
CA PHE A 8 -57.87 -11.58 -35.91
C PHE A 8 -57.23 -12.65 -36.81
N ILE A 9 -55.93 -12.92 -36.65
CA ILE A 9 -55.38 -14.27 -36.79
C ILE A 9 -54.41 -14.53 -35.64
N ILE A 10 -54.78 -15.52 -34.83
CA ILE A 10 -53.93 -16.18 -33.84
C ILE A 10 -53.04 -17.16 -34.60
N SER A 11 -51.73 -17.03 -34.50
CA SER A 11 -50.82 -18.15 -34.76
C SER A 11 -49.80 -18.24 -33.63
N LEU A 12 -50.08 -19.17 -32.72
CA LEU A 12 -49.20 -19.67 -31.69
C LEU A 12 -48.08 -20.46 -32.37
N SER A 13 -46.82 -20.05 -32.23
CA SER A 13 -45.66 -20.88 -32.58
C SER A 13 -44.53 -20.63 -31.60
N MET A 14 -44.05 -21.74 -31.05
CA MET A 14 -43.24 -21.86 -29.85
C MET A 14 -41.79 -21.34 -30.01
N LEU A 15 -41.31 -20.73 -28.93
CA LEU A 15 -39.98 -20.85 -28.33
C LEU A 15 -38.78 -21.14 -29.24
N ALA A 16 -37.91 -20.14 -29.38
CA ALA A 16 -36.47 -20.33 -29.21
C ALA A 16 -35.98 -19.31 -28.18
N CYS A 17 -35.73 -19.77 -26.96
CA CYS A 17 -35.03 -19.00 -25.94
C CYS A 17 -33.58 -18.76 -26.39
N TYR A 18 -33.30 -17.59 -26.93
CA TYR A 18 -31.96 -17.03 -26.83
C TYR A 18 -31.94 -16.19 -25.56
N SER A 19 -31.31 -16.71 -24.51
CA SER A 19 -30.82 -15.88 -23.41
C SER A 19 -29.74 -14.97 -23.98
N ALA A 20 -30.17 -13.85 -24.54
CA ALA A 20 -29.32 -12.68 -24.69
C ALA A 20 -28.98 -12.23 -23.27
N ASN A 21 -27.83 -12.65 -22.77
CA ASN A 21 -27.18 -11.99 -21.65
C ASN A 21 -26.83 -10.58 -22.16
N ALA A 22 -27.74 -9.64 -21.93
CA ALA A 22 -27.45 -8.23 -21.96
C ALA A 22 -26.36 -8.00 -20.90
N ASN A 23 -25.11 -7.91 -21.38
CA ASN A 23 -23.96 -7.44 -20.61
C ASN A 23 -24.21 -5.96 -20.31
N THR A 24 -25.08 -5.73 -19.33
CA THR A 24 -25.27 -4.44 -18.71
C THR A 24 -23.97 -4.16 -17.99
N GLN A 25 -23.24 -3.16 -18.47
CA GLN A 25 -22.02 -2.64 -17.85
C GLN A 25 -22.27 -2.46 -16.35
N ASN A 26 -21.75 -3.41 -15.58
CA ASN A 26 -21.83 -3.39 -14.13
C ASN A 26 -20.64 -2.55 -13.66
N SER A 27 -20.84 -1.23 -13.56
CA SER A 27 -19.89 -0.36 -12.88
C SER A 27 -19.89 -0.68 -11.38
N LYS A 28 -19.01 -1.61 -11.01
CA LYS A 28 -18.37 -1.85 -9.70
C LYS A 28 -19.27 -1.66 -8.47
N ALA A 29 -19.92 -2.75 -8.05
CA ALA A 29 -20.21 -2.96 -6.64
C ALA A 29 -18.90 -3.19 -5.89
N THR A 30 -18.29 -2.13 -5.34
CA THR A 30 -17.16 -2.26 -4.41
C THR A 30 -17.64 -3.02 -3.18
N THR A 31 -17.09 -4.22 -2.96
CA THR A 31 -17.38 -5.06 -1.79
C THR A 31 -17.16 -4.28 -0.49
N GLN A 32 -17.97 -4.53 0.54
CA GLN A 32 -17.84 -3.85 1.85
C GLN A 32 -16.41 -3.96 2.43
N GLU A 33 -15.74 -5.08 2.18
CA GLU A 33 -14.35 -5.34 2.55
C GLU A 33 -13.38 -4.35 1.90
N GLN A 34 -13.50 -4.14 0.58
CA GLN A 34 -12.63 -3.21 -0.14
C GLN A 34 -12.82 -1.76 0.36
N LYS A 35 -14.06 -1.34 0.65
CA LYS A 35 -14.31 -0.01 1.24
C LYS A 35 -13.68 0.14 2.63
N GLN A 36 -13.65 -0.93 3.42
CA GLN A 36 -13.06 -0.92 4.75
C GLN A 36 -11.53 -0.82 4.68
N THR A 37 -10.89 -1.55 3.76
CA THR A 37 -9.45 -1.44 3.50
C THR A 37 -9.06 -0.04 3.02
N GLU A 38 -9.80 0.52 2.06
CA GLU A 38 -9.56 1.90 1.58
C GLU A 38 -9.68 2.94 2.70
N LYS A 39 -10.68 2.78 3.58
CA LYS A 39 -10.83 3.63 4.76
C LYS A 39 -9.66 3.50 5.73
N ALA A 40 -9.21 2.28 6.02
CA ALA A 40 -8.08 2.03 6.91
C ALA A 40 -6.78 2.60 6.34
N LEU A 41 -6.55 2.44 5.02
CA LEU A 41 -5.41 3.03 4.33
C LEU A 41 -5.43 4.55 4.43
N LYS A 42 -6.60 5.17 4.19
CA LYS A 42 -6.75 6.62 4.36
C LYS A 42 -6.44 7.05 5.79
N GLN A 43 -6.97 6.34 6.79
CA GLN A 43 -6.69 6.64 8.20
C GLN A 43 -5.20 6.54 8.53
N PHE A 44 -4.51 5.53 7.99
CA PHE A 44 -3.07 5.39 8.15
C PHE A 44 -2.32 6.59 7.55
N SER A 45 -2.61 6.92 6.30
CA SER A 45 -1.99 8.06 5.60
C SER A 45 -2.35 9.42 6.21
N ASP A 46 -3.50 9.56 6.85
CA ASP A 46 -3.88 10.76 7.58
C ASP A 46 -3.14 10.87 8.93
N ALA A 47 -2.86 9.73 9.58
CA ALA A 47 -2.24 9.69 10.90
C ALA A 47 -0.73 9.97 10.89
N ILE A 48 -0.02 9.61 9.82
CA ILE A 48 1.43 9.80 9.74
C ILE A 48 1.90 10.33 8.39
N SER A 49 3.06 10.99 8.36
CA SER A 49 3.85 11.15 7.14
C SER A 49 5.07 10.26 7.25
N LEU A 50 5.24 9.33 6.31
CA LEU A 50 6.40 8.45 6.20
C LEU A 50 7.20 8.86 4.96
N ARG A 51 8.50 9.07 5.12
CA ARG A 51 9.41 9.48 4.04
C ARG A 51 10.64 8.60 4.04
N PHE A 52 11.10 8.23 2.85
CA PHE A 52 12.38 7.57 2.65
C PHE A 52 13.43 8.62 2.34
N GLY A 53 14.50 8.65 3.12
CA GLY A 53 15.62 9.59 3.00
C GLY A 53 16.74 9.08 2.09
N GLY A 54 16.72 7.81 1.70
CA GLY A 54 17.74 7.19 0.86
C GLY A 54 18.52 6.08 1.57
N VAL A 55 19.56 5.62 0.90
CA VAL A 55 20.46 4.57 1.39
C VAL A 55 21.84 5.17 1.64
N GLU A 56 22.42 4.83 2.78
CA GLU A 56 23.82 5.11 3.09
C GLU A 56 24.57 3.79 3.29
N ILE A 57 25.80 3.71 2.80
CA ILE A 57 26.65 2.53 2.94
C ILE A 57 27.86 2.92 3.77
N ASN A 58 28.05 2.24 4.89
CA ASN A 58 29.13 2.49 5.84
C ASN A 58 29.94 1.22 6.05
N ASN A 59 31.25 1.36 6.26
CA ASN A 59 32.11 0.26 6.66
C ASN A 59 32.36 0.37 8.17
N VAL A 60 31.93 -0.63 8.94
CA VAL A 60 32.08 -0.68 10.40
C VAL A 60 32.68 -2.03 10.76
N ASN A 61 33.80 -2.06 11.48
CA ASN A 61 34.45 -3.30 11.96
C ASN A 61 34.66 -4.35 10.84
N ASN A 62 35.19 -3.92 9.69
CA ASN A 62 35.39 -4.76 8.48
C ASN A 62 34.11 -5.34 7.86
N GLN A 63 32.94 -4.86 8.26
CA GLN A 63 31.66 -5.24 7.69
C GLN A 63 31.03 -4.04 6.97
N THR A 64 30.57 -4.25 5.74
CA THR A 64 29.79 -3.25 5.03
C THR A 64 28.34 -3.30 5.51
N ILE A 65 27.85 -2.18 6.04
CA ILE A 65 26.48 -2.01 6.55
C ILE A 65 25.73 -1.05 5.64
N VAL A 66 24.53 -1.46 5.25
CA VAL A 66 23.59 -0.67 4.46
C VAL A 66 22.53 -0.09 5.38
N ASN A 67 22.43 1.23 5.44
CA ASN A 67 21.49 1.97 6.25
C ASN A 67 20.37 2.51 5.37
N PHE A 68 19.14 2.08 5.63
CA PHE A 68 17.94 2.62 5.02
C PHE A 68 17.37 3.69 5.93
N ASN A 69 17.42 4.94 5.47
CA ASN A 69 17.06 6.12 6.26
C ASN A 69 15.61 6.52 6.03
N TYR A 70 14.91 6.82 7.11
CA TYR A 70 13.51 7.21 7.09
C TYR A 70 13.25 8.39 8.02
N SER A 71 12.15 9.08 7.76
CA SER A 71 11.56 10.04 8.69
C SER A 71 10.08 9.77 8.82
N VAL A 72 9.60 9.73 10.07
CA VAL A 72 8.18 9.61 10.38
C VAL A 72 7.72 10.81 11.18
N GLU A 73 6.62 11.41 10.76
CA GLU A 73 5.91 12.45 11.48
C GLU A 73 4.55 11.93 11.96
N ASN A 74 4.23 12.18 13.23
CA ASN A 74 2.89 11.94 13.76
C ASN A 74 1.98 13.13 13.47
N LYS A 75 1.07 12.97 12.50
CA LYS A 75 0.05 13.97 12.13
C LYS A 75 -1.25 13.81 12.91
N SER A 76 -1.39 12.72 13.67
CA SER A 76 -2.56 12.46 14.48
C SER A 76 -2.58 13.30 15.76
N LYS A 77 -3.70 13.26 16.48
CA LYS A 77 -3.84 13.89 17.80
C LYS A 77 -3.38 12.99 18.95
N LYS A 78 -3.07 11.72 18.67
CA LYS A 78 -2.77 10.69 19.66
C LYS A 78 -1.29 10.37 19.64
N LYS A 79 -0.73 10.03 20.81
CA LYS A 79 0.65 9.54 20.89
C LYS A 79 0.74 8.15 20.27
N ILE A 80 1.72 7.94 19.38
CA ILE A 80 1.96 6.68 18.68
C ILE A 80 3.02 5.88 19.44
N THR A 81 2.79 4.59 19.65
CA THR A 81 3.75 3.69 20.31
C THR A 81 4.41 2.71 19.34
N GLN A 82 3.73 2.39 18.23
CA GLN A 82 4.24 1.51 17.19
C GLN A 82 3.69 1.88 15.83
N ILE A 83 4.53 1.74 14.81
CA ILE A 83 4.15 1.86 13.40
C ILE A 83 4.68 0.62 12.69
N HIS A 84 3.88 0.05 11.81
CA HIS A 84 4.25 -1.09 10.98
C HIS A 84 3.88 -0.80 9.53
N TRP A 85 4.84 -0.96 8.64
CA TRP A 85 4.66 -0.89 7.20
C TRP A 85 5.60 -1.88 6.51
N GLU A 86 5.37 -2.11 5.22
CA GLU A 86 6.31 -2.78 4.34
C GLU A 86 6.86 -1.76 3.35
N THR A 87 8.15 -1.83 3.05
CA THR A 87 8.81 -1.02 2.02
C THR A 87 9.22 -1.92 0.86
N VAL A 88 8.80 -1.55 -0.35
CA VAL A 88 9.36 -2.10 -1.59
C VAL A 88 10.37 -1.11 -2.14
N TYR A 89 11.62 -1.54 -2.25
CA TYR A 89 12.70 -0.74 -2.81
C TYR A 89 12.89 -1.00 -4.28
N PHE A 90 13.13 0.04 -5.04
CA PHE A 90 13.32 -0.02 -6.48
C PHE A 90 14.64 0.58 -6.92
N TYR A 91 15.22 -0.03 -7.95
CA TYR A 91 16.30 0.54 -8.74
C TYR A 91 15.94 0.38 -10.22
N GLN A 92 15.92 1.49 -10.97
CA GLN A 92 15.49 1.51 -12.38
C GLN A 92 14.14 0.79 -12.58
N ASP A 93 13.14 1.16 -11.78
CA ASP A 93 11.77 0.60 -11.78
C ASP A 93 11.65 -0.90 -11.49
N LYS A 94 12.74 -1.57 -11.13
CA LYS A 94 12.75 -2.98 -10.71
C LYS A 94 12.78 -3.08 -9.20
N ALA A 95 11.86 -3.87 -8.63
CA ALA A 95 11.88 -4.17 -7.21
C ALA A 95 13.12 -4.99 -6.86
N ILE A 96 13.96 -4.46 -5.97
CA ILE A 96 15.23 -5.09 -5.57
C ILE A 96 15.17 -5.69 -4.17
N LEU A 97 14.30 -5.18 -3.30
CA LEU A 97 14.15 -5.65 -1.92
C LEU A 97 12.74 -5.33 -1.43
N VAL A 98 12.16 -6.24 -0.64
CA VAL A 98 10.95 -6.00 0.14
C VAL A 98 11.33 -6.16 1.60
N GLN A 99 11.03 -5.15 2.42
CA GLN A 99 11.33 -5.15 3.84
C GLN A 99 10.06 -4.94 4.65
N ASP A 100 9.77 -5.88 5.55
CA ASP A 100 8.76 -5.71 6.58
C ASP A 100 9.35 -4.92 7.76
N VAL A 101 8.70 -3.83 8.16
CA VAL A 101 9.27 -2.85 9.09
C VAL A 101 8.38 -2.65 10.31
N PRO A 102 8.53 -3.48 11.36
CA PRO A 102 7.95 -3.21 12.66
C PRO A 102 8.81 -2.17 13.41
N ALA A 103 8.27 -0.96 13.61
CA ALA A 103 8.95 0.15 14.27
C ALA A 103 8.29 0.49 15.62
N PRO A 104 8.70 -0.16 16.72
CA PRO A 104 8.34 0.31 18.06
C PRO A 104 9.05 1.64 18.34
N ILE A 105 8.32 2.61 18.89
CA ILE A 105 8.85 3.93 19.20
C ILE A 105 9.09 4.02 20.71
N LYS A 106 10.36 3.96 21.11
CA LYS A 106 10.77 4.14 22.51
C LYS A 106 10.24 5.49 23.01
N ASP A 107 9.56 5.46 24.14
CA ASP A 107 8.85 6.60 24.76
C ASP A 107 7.67 7.16 23.95
N GLY A 108 7.36 6.61 22.78
CA GLY A 108 6.28 7.01 21.88
C GLY A 108 6.47 8.37 21.18
N LEU A 109 5.81 8.54 20.04
CA LEU A 109 5.87 9.75 19.22
C LEU A 109 4.65 10.63 19.49
N ASN A 110 4.85 11.80 20.12
CA ASN A 110 3.74 12.72 20.40
C ASN A 110 3.23 13.40 19.12
N ALA A 111 2.03 13.98 19.19
CA ALA A 111 1.44 14.69 18.07
C ALA A 111 2.37 15.80 17.54
N LYS A 112 2.44 15.93 16.22
CA LYS A 112 3.28 16.90 15.47
C LYS A 112 4.79 16.74 15.65
N GLN A 113 5.25 15.65 16.28
CA GLN A 113 6.67 15.34 16.35
C GLN A 113 7.10 14.48 15.16
N SER A 114 8.36 14.67 14.78
CA SER A 114 9.05 13.85 13.79
C SER A 114 10.17 13.04 14.44
N LEU A 115 10.40 11.85 13.92
CA LEU A 115 11.42 10.92 14.38
C LEU A 115 12.20 10.37 13.16
N PRO A 116 13.53 10.58 13.09
CA PRO A 116 14.35 9.83 12.15
C PRO A 116 14.44 8.37 12.57
N LEU A 117 14.40 7.47 11.59
CA LEU A 117 14.57 6.03 11.78
C LEU A 117 15.62 5.51 10.81
N VAL A 118 16.46 4.59 11.28
CA VAL A 118 17.50 3.95 10.47
C VAL A 118 17.38 2.45 10.63
N PHE A 119 17.29 1.75 9.50
CA PHE A 119 17.30 0.29 9.48
C PHE A 119 18.60 -0.17 8.83
N SER A 120 19.44 -0.83 9.62
CA SER A 120 20.75 -1.30 9.19
C SER A 120 20.70 -2.77 8.82
N ILE A 121 21.18 -3.10 7.64
CA ILE A 121 21.29 -4.48 7.14
C ILE A 121 22.74 -4.70 6.68
N PRO A 122 23.42 -5.77 7.12
CA PRO A 122 24.70 -6.16 6.53
C PRO A 122 24.61 -6.37 5.04
N PHE A 123 25.54 -5.79 4.28
CA PHE A 123 25.55 -5.90 2.81
C PHE A 123 25.54 -7.35 2.35
N ASP A 124 26.33 -8.22 2.98
CA ASP A 124 26.44 -9.64 2.62
C ASP A 124 25.14 -10.43 2.85
N SER A 125 24.25 -9.93 3.70
CA SER A 125 22.95 -10.55 3.97
C SER A 125 21.86 -10.15 2.96
N LEU A 126 22.16 -9.19 2.08
CA LEU A 126 21.21 -8.72 1.08
C LEU A 126 21.12 -9.68 -0.13
N PRO A 127 19.94 -9.77 -0.78
CA PRO A 127 19.79 -10.48 -2.04
C PRO A 127 20.77 -9.99 -3.11
N GLU A 128 21.22 -10.88 -4.00
CA GLU A 128 22.19 -10.56 -5.06
C GLU A 128 21.76 -9.36 -5.92
N GLN A 129 20.48 -9.29 -6.29
CA GLN A 129 19.95 -8.16 -7.06
C GLN A 129 20.06 -6.81 -6.31
N THR A 130 19.90 -6.82 -4.99
CA THR A 130 20.04 -5.62 -4.15
C THR A 130 21.51 -5.22 -4.07
N LYS A 131 22.40 -6.19 -3.85
CA LYS A 131 23.85 -5.97 -3.83
C LYS A 131 24.34 -5.36 -5.14
N ALA A 132 23.92 -5.91 -6.27
CA ALA A 132 24.26 -5.38 -7.59
C ALA A 132 23.78 -3.93 -7.80
N ALA A 133 22.55 -3.62 -7.39
CA ALA A 133 22.02 -2.26 -7.48
C ALA A 133 22.82 -1.27 -6.61
N LEU A 134 23.11 -1.64 -5.36
CA LEU A 134 23.84 -0.79 -4.41
C LEU A 134 25.32 -0.62 -4.74
N SER A 135 25.93 -1.58 -5.43
CA SER A 135 27.30 -1.46 -5.95
C SER A 135 27.41 -0.51 -7.16
N THR A 136 26.29 -0.09 -7.75
CA THR A 136 26.33 0.87 -8.85
C THR A 136 26.58 2.28 -8.32
N GLN A 137 27.62 2.93 -8.82
CA GLN A 137 27.96 4.29 -8.40
C GLN A 137 26.80 5.26 -8.71
N GLY A 138 26.39 6.02 -7.70
CA GLY A 138 25.28 6.97 -7.83
C GLY A 138 23.90 6.33 -7.99
N ALA A 139 23.75 5.06 -7.59
CA ALA A 139 22.46 4.37 -7.63
C ALA A 139 21.39 5.17 -6.87
N GLN A 140 20.31 5.49 -7.57
CA GLN A 140 19.12 6.11 -6.98
C GLN A 140 18.14 5.02 -6.60
N ILE A 141 18.03 4.76 -5.30
CA ILE A 141 17.05 3.83 -4.76
C ILE A 141 15.79 4.61 -4.40
N SER A 142 14.64 4.16 -4.90
CA SER A 142 13.34 4.69 -4.50
C SER A 142 12.58 3.67 -3.65
N ALA A 143 11.54 4.13 -2.96
CA ALA A 143 10.76 3.32 -2.03
C ALA A 143 9.27 3.55 -2.23
N GLN A 144 8.50 2.46 -2.18
CA GLN A 144 7.05 2.47 -2.09
C GLN A 144 6.62 1.82 -0.79
N PHE A 145 5.70 2.46 -0.06
CA PHE A 145 5.22 1.95 1.22
C PHE A 145 3.89 1.25 1.09
N ARG A 146 3.72 0.18 1.86
CA ARG A 146 2.45 -0.51 2.08
C ARG A 146 2.13 -0.43 3.57
N ALA A 147 1.04 0.26 3.87
CA ALA A 147 0.58 0.45 5.24
C ALA A 147 0.18 -0.90 5.86
N LYS A 148 0.51 -1.09 7.14
CA LYS A 148 0.00 -2.22 7.95
C LYS A 148 -0.75 -1.72 9.17
N THR A 149 -0.02 -1.24 10.18
CA THR A 149 -0.63 -0.96 11.48
C THR A 149 -0.05 0.29 12.14
N ILE A 150 -0.89 1.03 12.88
CA ILE A 150 -0.44 2.04 13.85
C ILE A 150 -1.09 1.70 15.19
N MET A 151 -0.30 1.68 16.25
CA MET A 151 -0.78 1.56 17.63
C MET A 151 -0.60 2.89 18.37
N PHE A 152 -1.66 3.30 19.06
CA PHE A 152 -1.66 4.50 19.88
C PHE A 152 -1.53 4.15 21.37
N SER A 153 -1.09 5.11 22.17
CA SER A 153 -0.90 4.93 23.62
C SER A 153 -2.20 4.68 24.39
N ASP A 154 -3.36 5.01 23.81
CA ASP A 154 -4.68 4.76 24.40
C ASP A 154 -5.24 3.36 24.06
N GLY A 155 -4.43 2.50 23.42
CA GLY A 155 -4.80 1.15 23.02
C GLY A 155 -5.59 1.08 21.71
N SER A 156 -5.99 2.21 21.13
CA SER A 156 -6.61 2.21 19.79
C SER A 156 -5.59 1.87 18.71
N LYS A 157 -6.06 1.27 17.61
CA LYS A 157 -5.22 0.89 16.47
C LYS A 157 -5.88 1.20 15.13
N ILE A 158 -5.04 1.49 14.14
CA ILE A 158 -5.39 1.46 12.71
C ILE A 158 -4.77 0.20 12.14
N GLU A 159 -5.52 -0.57 11.38
CA GLU A 159 -5.08 -1.82 10.77
C GLU A 159 -5.60 -1.90 9.33
N VAL A 160 -4.68 -2.01 8.38
CA VAL A 160 -4.95 -2.14 6.95
C VAL A 160 -4.89 -3.63 6.61
N LYS A 161 -6.02 -4.19 6.15
CA LYS A 161 -6.17 -5.59 5.76
C LYS A 161 -6.11 -5.77 4.26
#